data_AF-A0AA38FE23-F1
#
_entry.id   AF-A0AA38FE23-F1
#
_cell.length_a   1.000
_cell.length_b   1.000
_cell.length_c   1.000
_cell.angle_alpha   90.00
_cell.angle_beta   90.00
_cell.angle_gamma   90.00
#
_symmetry.space_group_name_H-M   'P 1'
#
loop_
_entity.id
_entity.type
_entity.pdbx_description
1 polymer ?
#
loop_
_entity_poly.entity_id
_entity_poly.type
_entity_poly.pdbx_seq_one_letter_code
_entity_poly.pdbx_strand_id
1 'polypeptide(L)' 'AHYNLNLLGIAVNGKNLPIDPQVFATTNSRGTIVDCGTTLAYLVEEAYDSFFNTIVAAVSQSTQLVTYKGSPCFIITN' A
#
# COMPACT_ATOMS: atom_id res chain seq x y z
N ALA A 1 -5.15 -6.80 -23.11
CA ALA A 1 -5.34 -7.86 -22.11
C ALA A 1 -4.33 -7.63 -20.98
N HIS A 2 -4.74 -7.82 -19.73
CA HIS A 2 -3.88 -7.62 -18.55
C HIS A 2 -3.53 -8.98 -17.92
N TYR A 3 -2.40 -9.04 -17.23
CA TYR A 3 -2.08 -10.17 -16.34
C TYR A 3 -2.71 -9.89 -14.98
N ASN A 4 -3.86 -10.51 -14.71
CA ASN A 4 -4.58 -10.36 -13.45
C ASN A 4 -4.07 -11.34 -12.40
N LEU A 5 -4.03 -10.90 -11.15
CA LEU A 5 -3.70 -11.73 -9.99
C LEU A 5 -4.85 -11.68 -8.98
N ASN A 6 -5.02 -12.78 -8.24
CA ASN A 6 -5.86 -12.80 -7.05
C ASN A 6 -5.01 -12.36 -5.85
N LEU A 7 -5.11 -11.08 -5.48
CA LEU A 7 -4.44 -10.57 -4.28
C LEU A 7 -5.24 -10.96 -3.03
N LEU A 8 -4.63 -11.75 -2.15
CA LEU A 8 -5.31 -12.30 -0.97
C LEU A 8 -5.12 -11.45 0.30
N GLY A 9 -4.14 -10.55 0.28
CA GLY A 9 -3.78 -9.73 1.43
C GLY A 9 -2.44 -9.05 1.23
N ILE A 10 -2.10 -8.18 2.19
CA ILE A 10 -0.83 -7.46 2.23
C ILE A 10 -0.21 -7.73 3.60
N ALA A 11 1.10 -7.95 3.63
CA ALA A 11 1.86 -8.08 4.87
C ALA A 11 2.95 -7.03 4.94
N VAL A 12 3.11 -6.39 6.09
CA VAL A 12 4.22 -5.48 6.39
C VAL A 12 5.06 -6.11 7.49
N ASN A 13 6.36 -6.26 7.24
CA ASN A 13 7.28 -6.93 8.16
C ASN A 13 6.78 -8.33 8.62
N GLY A 14 6.26 -9.11 7.66
CA GLY A 14 5.73 -10.46 7.89
C GLY A 14 4.38 -10.53 8.63
N LYS A 15 3.77 -9.39 9.00
CA LYS A 15 2.46 -9.34 9.66
C LYS A 15 1.39 -8.93 8.65
N ASN A 16 0.39 -9.79 8.48
CA ASN A 16 -0.76 -9.50 7.63
C ASN A 16 -1.51 -8.27 8.16
N LEU A 17 -1.87 -7.38 7.24
CA LEU A 17 -2.71 -6.22 7.54
C LEU A 17 -4.16 -6.68 7.71
N PRO A 18 -4.93 -6.06 8.62
CA PRO A 18 -6.35 -6.37 8.84
C PRO A 18 -7.21 -5.71 7.75
N ILE A 19 -7.02 -6.13 6.49
CA ILE A 19 -7.78 -5.66 5.33
C ILE A 19 -8.75 -6.76 4.93
N ASP A 20 -10.02 -6.42 4.71
CA ASP A 20 -11.00 -7.36 4.16
C ASP A 20 -10.55 -7.81 2.75
N PRO A 21 -10.34 -9.12 2.50
CA PRO A 21 -9.95 -9.61 1.17
C PRO A 21 -10.91 -9.20 0.04
N GLN A 22 -12.17 -8.87 0.34
CA GLN A 22 -13.12 -8.35 -0.65
C GLN A 22 -12.67 -7.02 -1.27
N VAL A 23 -11.84 -6.25 -0.57
CA VAL A 23 -11.21 -5.03 -1.11
C VAL A 23 -10.40 -5.32 -2.37
N PHE A 24 -9.89 -6.54 -2.51
CA PHE A 24 -9.09 -7.01 -3.64
C PHE A 24 -9.86 -7.91 -4.63
N ALA A 25 -11.16 -8.12 -4.42
CA ALA A 25 -11.95 -9.01 -5.25
C ALA A 25 -11.91 -8.56 -6.71
N THR A 26 -11.68 -9.52 -7.61
CA THR A 26 -11.73 -9.27 -9.06
C THR A 26 -13.19 -9.19 -9.48
N THR A 27 -13.59 -8.04 -10.01
CA THR A 27 -14.90 -7.74 -10.59
C THR A 27 -14.70 -7.03 -11.93
N ASN A 28 -15.79 -6.61 -12.58
CA ASN A 28 -15.69 -5.86 -13.84
C ASN A 28 -15.04 -4.47 -13.69
N SER A 29 -15.00 -3.92 -12.47
CA SER A 29 -14.49 -2.57 -12.18
C SER A 29 -13.33 -2.55 -11.18
N ARG A 30 -12.88 -3.71 -10.70
CA ARG A 30 -11.86 -3.83 -9.66
C ARG A 30 -11.04 -5.09 -9.86
N GLY A 31 -9.76 -5.06 -9.52
CA GLY A 31 -8.88 -6.22 -9.57
C GLY A 31 -7.42 -5.82 -9.34
N THR A 32 -6.53 -6.81 -9.36
CA THR A 32 -5.08 -6.59 -9.26
C THR A 32 -4.43 -7.00 -10.57
N ILE A 33 -3.61 -6.12 -11.14
CA ILE A 33 -2.90 -6.36 -12.39
C ILE A 33 -1.40 -6.24 -12.21
N VAL A 34 -0.66 -6.92 -13.07
CA VAL A 34 0.76 -6.63 -13.32
C VAL A 34 0.83 -5.68 -14.51
N ASP A 35 1.36 -4.48 -14.29
CA ASP A 35 1.47 -3.42 -15.30
C ASP A 35 2.90 -2.86 -15.35
N CYS A 36 3.58 -3.05 -16.49
CA CYS A 36 4.91 -2.49 -16.72
C CYS A 36 4.88 -1.01 -17.15
N GLY A 37 3.70 -0.47 -17.45
CA GLY A 37 3.51 0.93 -17.84
C GLY A 37 3.48 1.92 -16.67
N THR A 38 3.51 1.43 -15.43
CA THR A 38 3.47 2.26 -14.22
C THR A 38 4.73 2.12 -13.38
N THR A 39 5.28 3.23 -12.90
CA THR A 39 6.47 3.23 -12.02
C THR A 39 6.15 2.80 -10.59
N LEU A 40 4.93 3.11 -10.11
CA LEU A 40 4.51 2.89 -8.73
C LEU A 40 3.44 1.80 -8.66
N ALA A 41 3.40 1.08 -7.53
CA ALA A 41 2.25 0.26 -7.19
C ALA A 41 1.12 1.15 -6.69
N TYR A 42 -0.08 0.96 -7.23
CA TYR A 42 -1.29 1.67 -6.81
C TYR A 42 -2.16 0.71 -6.01
N LEU A 43 -2.60 1.16 -4.84
CA LEU A 43 -3.55 0.45 -3.99
C LEU A 43 -4.87 1.21 -4.01
N VAL A 44 -5.97 0.47 -3.90
CA VAL A 44 -7.28 1.07 -3.59
C VAL A 44 -7.19 1.73 -2.21
N GLU A 45 -7.92 2.83 -2.02
CA GLU A 45 -7.82 3.72 -0.85
C GLU A 45 -7.88 2.94 0.47
N GLU A 46 -8.81 1.99 0.58
CA GLU A 46 -9.02 1.19 1.79
C GLU A 46 -7.76 0.36 2.17
N ALA A 47 -7.02 -0.12 1.17
CA ALA A 47 -5.79 -0.86 1.37
C ALA A 47 -4.58 0.08 1.53
N TYR A 48 -4.57 1.21 0.82
CA TYR A 48 -3.51 2.21 0.90
C TYR A 48 -3.39 2.77 2.31
N ASP A 49 -4.51 3.16 2.93
CA ASP A 49 -4.52 3.75 4.26
C ASP A 49 -3.99 2.78 5.32
N SER A 50 -4.44 1.52 5.27
CA SER A 50 -3.97 0.47 6.18
C SER A 50 -2.46 0.21 6.02
N PHE A 51 -2.00 0.12 4.77
CA PHE A 51 -0.58 -0.06 4.44
C PHE A 51 0.27 1.12 4.91
N PHE A 52 -0.12 2.34 4.54
CA PHE A 52 0.61 3.56 4.83
C PHE A 52 0.75 3.79 6.35
N ASN A 53 -0.35 3.69 7.10
CA ASN A 53 -0.33 3.84 8.55
C ASN A 53 0.55 2.79 9.23
N THR A 54 0.56 1.56 8.71
CA THR A 54 1.43 0.49 9.24
C THR A 54 2.90 0.78 8.97
N ILE A 55 3.24 1.31 7.79
CA ILE A 55 4.61 1.75 7.47
C ILE A 55 5.02 2.88 8.41
N VAL A 56 4.19 3.92 8.58
CA VAL A 56 4.45 5.04 9.50
C VAL A 56 4.75 4.54 10.91
N ALA A 57 3.95 3.60 11.42
CA ALA A 57 4.18 2.99 12.72
C ALA A 57 5.50 2.20 12.77
N ALA A 58 5.79 1.41 11.73
CA ALA A 58 6.97 0.55 11.66
C ALA A 58 8.29 1.34 11.64
N VAL A 59 8.31 2.53 11.03
CA VAL A 59 9.52 3.37 10.91
C VAL A 59 9.58 4.52 11.93
N SER A 60 8.61 4.61 12.84
CA SER A 60 8.48 5.72 13.80
C SER A 60 9.67 5.92 14.74
N GLN A 61 10.50 4.89 14.95
CA GLN A 61 11.68 4.97 15.82
C GLN A 61 12.89 5.64 15.15
N SER A 62 12.96 5.65 13.82
CA SER A 62 14.12 6.13 13.06
C SER A 62 13.77 7.24 12.08
N THR A 63 12.50 7.60 11.98
CA THR A 63 12.02 8.60 11.03
C THR A 63 10.93 9.48 11.62
N GLN A 64 10.84 10.70 11.11
CA GLN A 64 9.75 11.61 11.33
C GLN A 64 8.92 11.76 10.06
N LEU A 65 7.61 11.59 10.18
CA LEU A 65 6.66 11.87 9.11
C LEU A 65 6.48 13.40 8.96
N VAL A 66 6.70 13.91 7.75
CA VAL A 66 6.49 15.32 7.40
C VAL A 66 5.70 15.43 6.10
N THR A 67 5.05 16.58 5.88
CA THR A 67 4.43 16.89 4.59
C THR A 67 5.35 17.81 3.80
N TYR A 68 5.83 17.36 2.64
CA TYR A 68 6.63 18.16 1.71
C TYR A 68 5.90 18.29 0.38
N LYS A 69 5.64 19.53 -0.06
CA LYS A 69 4.89 19.84 -1.29
C LYS A 69 3.58 19.06 -1.42
N GLY A 70 2.86 18.92 -0.30
CA GLY A 70 1.57 18.20 -0.25
C GLY A 70 1.67 16.67 -0.21
N SER A 71 2.88 16.10 -0.21
CA SER A 71 3.10 14.65 -0.12
C SER A 71 3.68 14.26 1.25
N PRO A 72 3.27 13.13 1.84
CA PRO A 72 3.93 12.58 3.01
C PRO A 72 5.35 12.12 2.68
N CYS A 73 6.30 12.44 3.53
CA CYS A 73 7.72 12.10 3.41
C CYS A 73 8.28 11.66 4.76
N PHE A 74 9.24 10.74 4.76
CA PHE A 74 9.95 10.29 5.96
C PHE A 74 11.34 10.90 6.00
N ILE A 75 11.64 11.67 7.04
CA ILE A 75 12.97 12.22 7.29
C ILE A 75 13.66 11.34 8.34
N ILE A 76 14.88 10.90 8.07
CA ILE A 76 15.68 10.12 9.02
C ILE A 76 16.07 11.03 10.19
N THR A 77 15.82 10.57 11.41
CA THR A 77 16.28 11.22 12.63
C THR A 77 17.53 10.50 13.14
N ASN A 78 18.65 11.22 13.26
CA ASN A 78 19.89 10.71 13.88
C ASN A 78 19.80 10.73 15.40
#